data_AF-A0A401GGZ3-F1
#
_entry.id   AF-A0A401GGZ3-F1
#
_cell.length_a   1.000
_cell.length_b   1.000
_cell.length_c   1.000
_cell.angle_alpha   90.00
_cell.angle_beta   90.00
_cell.angle_gamma   90.00
#
_symmetry.space_group_name_H-M   'P 1'
#
loop_
_entity.id
_entity.type
_entity.pdbx_description
1 polymer ?
#
loop_
_entity_poly.entity_id
_entity_poly.type
_entity_poly.pdbx_seq_one_letter_code
_entity_poly.pdbx_strand_id
1 'polypeptide(L)'
;MTAIPLKAGLYYEDSGSPTGSADYATLILIHGTIFHGAIFRRMFSYAAAYNLRLVFVTLRDYPGSTPFSTAELDVLHGTDETAQATFVQNRGLEITAFLLWYIQNHSIPPMCIADHVSQRSVGGLSVLAWSSGNMLPLSMLAHLDNLSDEDQNLFNVYIRTLVLFDAPFQVFGIAYPSLEELYNPLRDHSIPAEKKAEKFADWVSGYFAHSTQILSSLSSLSLLTREELFSGLAQTPLSDPPPEHLPTIARMSSAEIEGTADYAGAPRSHVHLVEIAPTVFATNLRAALGDATRWPHLRTVIVWCDQSLNEVAFAAWELAGMLKRWSDVRRKVEIKRMVGANHFPHWDQPEVTVKFLADII
;
A
#
# COMPACT_ATOMS: atom_id res chain seq x y z
N MET A 1 9.14 31.04 -2.58
CA MET A 1 9.08 29.92 -1.61
C MET A 1 7.85 30.09 -0.74
N THR A 2 6.72 29.54 -1.18
CA THR A 2 5.57 29.27 -0.30
C THR A 2 5.71 27.80 0.08
N ALA A 3 6.42 27.54 1.18
CA ALA A 3 6.31 26.24 1.82
C ALA A 3 4.82 26.00 2.07
N ILE A 4 4.26 24.91 1.53
CA ILE A 4 2.93 24.46 1.94
C ILE A 4 3.08 24.20 3.43
N PRO A 5 2.47 25.01 4.33
CA PRO A 5 2.56 24.74 5.74
C PRO A 5 1.89 23.39 5.93
N LEU A 6 2.61 22.40 6.47
CA LEU A 6 2.00 21.16 6.94
C LEU A 6 1.04 21.57 8.07
N LYS A 7 -0.22 21.84 7.73
CA LYS A 7 -1.30 22.09 8.71
C LYS A 7 -1.50 20.86 9.62
N ALA A 8 -0.99 19.70 9.22
CA ALA A 8 -0.97 18.46 9.96
C ALA A 8 0.42 17.83 9.92
N GLY A 9 0.94 17.45 11.09
CA GLY A 9 2.17 16.67 11.24
C GLY A 9 1.91 15.17 11.14
N LEU A 10 2.77 14.48 10.39
CA LEU A 10 2.85 13.02 10.35
C LEU A 10 4.03 12.56 11.19
N TYR A 11 3.81 11.58 12.06
CA TYR A 11 4.88 10.87 12.76
C TYR A 11 5.58 9.91 11.79
N TYR A 12 6.90 9.77 11.92
CA TYR A 12 7.69 8.83 11.14
C TYR A 12 8.85 8.31 11.97
N GLU A 13 9.34 7.11 11.62
CA GLU A 13 10.64 6.61 12.07
C GLU A 13 11.48 6.27 10.85
N ASP A 14 12.79 6.38 11.03
CA ASP A 14 13.79 6.24 9.98
C ASP A 14 14.91 5.31 10.48
N SER A 15 15.18 4.26 9.71
CA SER A 15 16.25 3.29 9.99
C SER A 15 17.66 3.90 9.89
N GLY A 16 17.79 5.09 9.30
CA GLY A 16 19.07 5.75 9.05
C GLY A 16 19.69 5.34 7.71
N SER A 17 20.66 6.12 7.25
CA SER A 17 21.40 5.81 6.03
C SER A 17 22.35 4.61 6.23
N PRO A 18 22.48 3.71 5.23
CA PRO A 18 23.52 2.68 5.26
C PRO A 18 24.92 3.30 5.37
N THR A 19 25.71 2.83 6.33
CA THR A 19 27.05 3.38 6.60
C THR A 19 27.96 3.18 5.39
N GLY A 20 28.62 4.25 4.96
CA GLY A 20 29.57 4.22 3.84
C GLY A 20 28.94 4.14 2.45
N SER A 21 27.61 4.17 2.34
CA SER A 21 26.91 4.21 1.06
C SER A 21 26.59 5.65 0.65
N ALA A 22 26.83 5.97 -0.62
CA ALA A 22 26.47 7.25 -1.24
C ALA A 22 25.34 7.11 -2.27
N ASP A 23 24.84 5.88 -2.51
CA ASP A 23 23.92 5.55 -3.59
C ASP A 23 22.73 4.67 -3.13
N TYR A 24 22.50 4.60 -1.82
CA TYR A 24 21.37 3.86 -1.23
C TYR A 24 20.02 4.40 -1.71
N ALA A 25 19.05 3.50 -1.86
CA ALA A 25 17.67 3.91 -2.11
C ALA A 25 16.94 4.17 -0.79
N THR A 26 16.11 5.22 -0.76
CA THR A 26 15.19 5.46 0.37
C THR A 26 13.82 4.89 0.04
N LEU A 27 13.26 4.08 0.92
CA LEU A 27 11.92 3.51 0.77
C LEU A 27 11.00 4.05 1.88
N ILE A 28 10.00 4.82 1.46
CA ILE A 28 8.93 5.33 2.33
C ILE A 28 7.82 4.30 2.43
N LEU A 29 7.44 3.90 3.64
CA LEU A 29 6.50 2.83 3.94
C LEU A 29 5.21 3.42 4.52
N ILE A 30 4.10 3.21 3.82
CA ILE A 30 2.76 3.65 4.21
C ILE A 30 1.93 2.43 4.63
N HIS A 31 1.39 2.47 5.84
CA HIS A 31 0.60 1.38 6.40
C HIS A 31 -0.86 1.41 5.95
N GLY A 32 -1.60 0.33 6.26
CA GLY A 32 -3.02 0.19 5.97
C GLY A 32 -3.94 0.52 7.15
N THR A 33 -5.14 -0.06 7.13
CA THR A 33 -6.18 0.10 8.16
C THR A 33 -5.84 -0.72 9.40
N ILE A 34 -6.17 -0.20 10.59
CA ILE A 34 -5.88 -0.75 11.93
C ILE A 34 -4.39 -0.70 12.30
N PHE A 35 -3.51 -1.21 11.47
CA PHE A 35 -2.08 -1.25 11.77
C PHE A 35 -1.38 0.03 11.31
N HIS A 36 -0.51 0.60 12.14
CA HIS A 36 0.22 1.82 11.84
C HIS A 36 1.72 1.55 11.56
N GLY A 37 2.49 2.61 11.27
CA GLY A 37 3.83 2.49 10.67
C GLY A 37 4.82 1.60 11.44
N ALA A 38 4.66 1.49 12.77
CA ALA A 38 5.46 0.63 13.63
C ALA A 38 5.44 -0.86 13.23
N ILE A 39 4.43 -1.32 12.49
CA ILE A 39 4.36 -2.68 11.96
C ILE A 39 5.56 -3.03 11.06
N PHE A 40 6.16 -2.02 10.42
CA PHE A 40 7.33 -2.21 9.55
C PHE A 40 8.66 -2.27 10.30
N ARG A 41 8.71 -1.96 11.60
CA ARG A 41 9.96 -1.73 12.35
C ARG A 41 10.90 -2.94 12.33
N ARG A 42 10.37 -4.16 12.26
CA ARG A 42 11.18 -5.40 12.17
C ARG A 42 12.09 -5.45 10.93
N MET A 43 11.73 -4.75 9.85
CA MET A 43 12.54 -4.67 8.64
C MET A 43 13.81 -3.82 8.79
N PHE A 44 13.85 -2.88 9.75
CA PHE A 44 14.95 -1.90 9.86
C PHE A 44 16.32 -2.56 10.03
N SER A 45 16.39 -3.65 10.80
CA SER A 45 17.65 -4.36 11.06
C SER A 45 18.28 -4.98 9.81
N TYR A 46 17.52 -5.17 8.74
CA TYR A 46 17.97 -5.77 7.49
C TYR A 46 18.24 -4.74 6.38
N ALA A 47 17.73 -3.52 6.51
CA ALA A 47 17.74 -2.50 5.47
C ALA A 47 19.14 -2.20 4.91
N ALA A 48 20.12 -1.97 5.79
CA ALA A 48 21.46 -1.58 5.40
C ALA A 48 22.19 -2.68 4.58
N ALA A 49 21.92 -3.96 4.86
CA ALA A 49 22.51 -5.08 4.13
C ALA A 49 22.10 -5.11 2.65
N TYR A 50 20.97 -4.49 2.32
CA TYR A 50 20.44 -4.38 0.96
C TYR A 50 20.57 -2.98 0.37
N ASN A 51 21.44 -2.13 0.95
CA ASN A 51 21.66 -0.74 0.55
C ASN A 51 20.37 0.10 0.54
N LEU A 52 19.50 -0.13 1.53
CA LEU A 52 18.24 0.59 1.71
C LEU A 52 18.24 1.43 2.98
N ARG A 53 17.57 2.59 2.91
CA ARG A 53 17.09 3.37 4.06
C ARG A 53 15.56 3.24 4.09
N LEU A 54 15.03 2.59 5.11
CA LEU A 54 13.60 2.46 5.32
C LEU A 54 13.09 3.57 6.22
N VAL A 55 11.95 4.15 5.85
CA VAL A 55 11.26 5.19 6.61
C VAL A 55 9.79 4.84 6.63
N PHE A 56 9.20 4.59 7.79
CA PHE A 56 7.75 4.44 7.84
C PHE A 56 7.10 5.75 8.25
N VAL A 57 5.90 5.99 7.73
CA VAL A 57 5.07 7.14 8.10
C VAL A 57 3.81 6.62 8.75
N THR A 58 3.42 7.24 9.86
CA THR A 58 2.12 7.00 10.49
C THR A 58 1.12 8.01 9.95
N LEU A 59 0.06 7.52 9.34
CA LEU A 59 -0.99 8.34 8.75
C LEU A 59 -1.72 9.15 9.82
N ARG A 60 -2.40 10.22 9.42
CA ARG A 60 -3.25 10.99 10.32
C ARG A 60 -4.30 10.12 10.99
N ASP A 61 -4.70 10.56 12.18
CA ASP A 61 -5.66 9.89 13.06
C ASP A 61 -5.19 8.57 13.69
N TYR A 62 -3.92 8.21 13.51
CA TYR A 62 -3.21 7.17 14.27
C TYR A 62 -2.25 7.77 15.31
N PRO A 63 -1.77 6.97 16.29
CA PRO A 63 -0.88 7.44 17.35
C PRO A 63 0.37 8.17 16.84
N GLY A 64 0.67 9.32 17.44
CA GLY A 64 1.82 10.16 17.10
C GLY A 64 1.56 11.17 15.97
N SER A 65 0.59 10.93 15.09
CA SER A 65 0.21 11.83 14.00
C SER A 65 -0.95 12.74 14.37
N THR A 66 -1.14 13.81 13.59
CA THR A 66 -2.22 14.78 13.83
C THR A 66 -3.59 14.11 13.62
N PRO A 67 -4.54 14.21 14.58
CA PRO A 67 -5.87 13.64 14.43
C PRO A 67 -6.68 14.35 13.34
N PHE A 68 -7.73 13.70 12.84
CA PHE A 68 -8.71 14.39 12.00
C PHE A 68 -9.59 15.32 12.84
N SER A 69 -9.93 16.47 12.26
CA SER A 69 -10.96 17.35 12.85
C SER A 69 -12.35 16.71 12.74
N THR A 70 -13.32 17.15 13.54
CA THR A 70 -14.70 16.68 13.44
C THR A 70 -15.27 16.86 12.04
N ALA A 71 -15.03 18.01 11.40
CA ALA A 71 -15.50 18.27 10.03
C ALA A 71 -14.88 17.31 9.00
N GLU A 72 -13.62 16.90 9.20
CA GLU A 72 -12.97 15.89 8.36
C GLU A 72 -13.57 14.50 8.57
N LEU A 73 -13.91 14.14 9.81
CA LEU A 73 -14.59 12.88 10.13
C LEU A 73 -16.02 12.86 9.56
N ASP A 74 -16.76 13.97 9.66
CA ASP A 74 -18.11 14.09 9.12
C ASP A 74 -18.16 13.81 7.60
N VAL A 75 -17.11 14.18 6.86
CA VAL A 75 -16.99 13.85 5.43
C VAL A 75 -16.84 12.34 5.20
N LEU A 76 -16.06 11.64 6.03
CA LEU A 76 -15.89 10.19 5.95
C LEU A 76 -17.18 9.44 6.27
N HIS A 77 -17.95 9.92 7.25
CA HIS A 77 -19.23 9.31 7.63
C HIS A 77 -20.39 9.71 6.70
N GLY A 78 -20.21 10.73 5.87
CA GLY A 78 -21.21 11.21 4.92
C GLY A 78 -21.25 10.41 3.62
N THR A 79 -22.16 10.78 2.73
CA THR A 79 -22.33 10.16 1.39
C THR A 79 -22.04 11.13 0.25
N ASP A 80 -21.52 12.32 0.54
CA ASP A 80 -21.17 13.31 -0.49
C ASP A 80 -19.85 12.88 -1.16
N GLU A 81 -19.98 12.29 -2.34
CA GLU A 81 -18.86 11.79 -3.13
C GLU A 81 -17.86 12.91 -3.50
N THR A 82 -18.33 14.15 -3.71
CA THR A 82 -17.43 15.27 -4.05
C THR A 82 -16.60 15.68 -2.84
N ALA A 83 -17.24 15.72 -1.66
CA ALA A 83 -16.54 15.96 -0.41
C ALA A 83 -15.55 14.82 -0.11
N GLN A 84 -15.94 13.57 -0.31
CA GLN A 84 -15.07 12.40 -0.14
C GLN A 84 -13.88 12.42 -1.12
N ALA A 85 -14.10 12.77 -2.39
CA ALA A 85 -13.03 12.93 -3.37
C ALA A 85 -12.02 14.00 -2.95
N THR A 86 -12.51 15.15 -2.46
CA THR A 86 -11.67 16.23 -1.92
C THR A 86 -10.91 15.76 -0.68
N PHE A 87 -11.54 14.97 0.20
CA PHE A 87 -10.88 14.39 1.37
C PHE A 87 -9.73 13.47 0.95
N VAL A 88 -9.96 12.52 0.03
CA VAL A 88 -8.94 11.60 -0.47
C VAL A 88 -7.79 12.35 -1.14
N GLN A 89 -8.11 13.35 -1.98
CA GLN A 89 -7.13 14.24 -2.59
C GLN A 89 -6.22 14.89 -1.55
N ASN A 90 -6.79 15.45 -0.48
CA ASN A 90 -6.02 16.09 0.58
C ASN A 90 -5.08 15.10 1.27
N ARG A 91 -5.49 13.84 1.47
CA ARG A 91 -4.61 12.79 2.01
C ARG A 91 -3.47 12.44 1.05
N GLY A 92 -3.73 12.41 -0.26
CA GLY A 92 -2.68 12.28 -1.27
C GLY A 92 -1.66 13.41 -1.21
N LEU A 93 -2.13 14.67 -1.11
CA LEU A 93 -1.27 15.86 -0.99
C LEU A 93 -0.47 15.92 0.31
N GLU A 94 -0.98 15.36 1.40
CA GLU A 94 -0.23 15.22 2.65
C GLU A 94 0.97 14.28 2.50
N ILE A 95 0.80 13.16 1.79
CA ILE A 95 1.93 12.30 1.44
C ILE A 95 2.93 13.08 0.59
N THR A 96 2.46 13.81 -0.43
CA THR A 96 3.34 14.64 -1.25
C THR A 96 4.15 15.64 -0.43
N ALA A 97 3.50 16.36 0.48
CA ALA A 97 4.15 17.34 1.33
C ALA A 97 5.19 16.71 2.26
N PHE A 98 4.89 15.53 2.83
CA PHE A 98 5.86 14.77 3.62
C PHE A 98 7.08 14.37 2.78
N LEU A 99 6.88 13.85 1.57
CA LEU A 99 7.98 13.43 0.71
C LEU A 99 8.88 14.61 0.30
N LEU A 100 8.30 15.75 -0.08
CA LEU A 100 9.05 16.97 -0.40
C LEU A 100 9.89 17.44 0.80
N TRP A 101 9.25 17.53 1.96
CA TRP A 101 9.93 17.88 3.21
C TRP A 101 11.07 16.88 3.50
N TYR A 102 10.82 15.59 3.33
CA TYR A 102 11.83 14.57 3.60
C TYR A 102 13.04 14.68 2.67
N ILE A 103 12.81 14.84 1.36
CA ILE A 103 13.86 15.07 0.36
C ILE A 103 14.74 16.26 0.75
N GLN A 104 14.12 17.38 1.16
CA GLN A 104 14.81 18.62 1.47
C GLN A 104 15.62 18.57 2.78
N ASN A 105 15.21 17.73 3.75
CA ASN A 105 15.77 17.77 5.10
C ASN A 105 16.69 16.58 5.44
N HIS A 106 16.67 15.49 4.68
CA HIS A 106 17.34 14.24 5.06
C HIS A 106 18.49 13.79 4.14
N SER A 107 18.94 14.65 3.22
CA SER A 107 20.10 14.45 2.34
C SER A 107 20.12 13.06 1.68
N ILE A 108 18.99 12.67 1.09
CA ILE A 108 18.91 11.40 0.35
C ILE A 108 19.69 11.51 -0.98
N PRO A 109 20.32 10.43 -1.48
CA PRO A 109 20.96 10.45 -2.78
C PRO A 109 19.93 10.69 -3.89
N PRO A 110 20.21 11.54 -4.89
CA PRO A 110 19.35 11.67 -6.06
C PRO A 110 19.31 10.36 -6.85
N MET A 111 18.24 10.14 -7.59
CA MET A 111 18.16 8.98 -8.47
C MET A 111 19.18 9.12 -9.59
N CYS A 112 19.92 8.05 -9.86
CA CYS A 112 20.80 7.94 -11.01
C CYS A 112 20.49 6.64 -11.76
N ILE A 113 20.31 6.71 -13.08
CA ILE A 113 20.13 5.52 -13.92
C ILE A 113 21.52 4.89 -14.09
N ALA A 114 21.78 3.79 -13.37
CA ALA A 114 23.07 3.12 -13.36
C ALA A 114 23.27 2.23 -14.60
N ASP A 115 22.19 1.71 -15.18
CA ASP A 115 22.22 0.89 -16.38
C ASP A 115 21.03 1.21 -17.30
N HIS A 116 21.31 1.74 -18.48
CA HIS A 116 20.29 2.09 -19.48
C HIS A 116 19.63 0.86 -20.14
N VAL A 117 20.24 -0.31 -20.07
CA VAL A 117 19.72 -1.56 -20.64
C VAL A 117 18.74 -2.22 -19.68
N SER A 118 19.11 -2.37 -18.40
CA SER A 118 18.20 -2.91 -17.38
C SER A 118 17.28 -1.85 -16.75
N GLN A 119 17.49 -0.57 -17.03
CA GLN A 119 16.82 0.57 -16.38
C GLN A 119 16.95 0.53 -14.84
N ARG A 120 18.01 -0.11 -14.33
CA ARG A 120 18.27 -0.17 -12.90
C ARG A 120 18.82 1.16 -12.44
N SER A 121 18.16 1.77 -11.46
CA SER A 121 18.63 2.99 -10.82
C SER A 121 19.26 2.73 -9.45
N VAL A 122 20.17 3.61 -9.07
CA VAL A 122 20.69 3.75 -7.70
C VAL A 122 20.19 5.07 -7.13
N GLY A 123 20.27 5.22 -5.81
CA GLY A 123 19.72 6.40 -5.14
C GLY A 123 18.21 6.54 -5.29
N GLY A 124 17.73 7.74 -5.00
CA GLY A 124 16.33 8.12 -5.16
C GLY A 124 15.41 7.65 -4.02
N LEU A 125 14.13 7.89 -4.24
CA LEU A 125 13.04 7.67 -3.30
C LEU A 125 11.98 6.78 -3.94
N SER A 126 11.68 5.67 -3.27
CA SER A 126 10.57 4.80 -3.57
C SER A 126 9.49 4.96 -2.51
N VAL A 127 8.24 4.75 -2.90
CA VAL A 127 7.09 4.72 -1.98
C VAL A 127 6.50 3.32 -2.05
N LEU A 128 6.37 2.66 -0.92
CA LEU A 128 5.54 1.46 -0.77
C LEU A 128 4.34 1.81 0.08
N ALA A 129 3.17 1.44 -0.40
CA ALA A 129 1.98 1.43 0.44
C ALA A 129 1.44 0.02 0.56
N TRP A 130 0.97 -0.33 1.75
CA TRP A 130 0.47 -1.65 2.07
C TRP A 130 -1.03 -1.63 2.30
N SER A 131 -1.73 -2.66 1.83
CA SER A 131 -3.16 -2.85 2.07
C SER A 131 -4.00 -1.65 1.60
N SER A 132 -4.93 -1.15 2.40
CA SER A 132 -5.73 0.05 2.09
C SER A 132 -4.91 1.34 1.96
N GLY A 133 -3.70 1.41 2.54
CA GLY A 133 -2.82 2.57 2.45
C GLY A 133 -2.47 2.95 1.01
N ASN A 134 -2.57 1.99 0.09
CA ASN A 134 -2.38 2.17 -1.35
C ASN A 134 -3.27 3.24 -2.00
N MET A 135 -4.41 3.57 -1.38
CA MET A 135 -5.30 4.64 -1.84
C MET A 135 -4.58 6.00 -1.90
N LEU A 136 -3.67 6.26 -0.95
CA LEU A 136 -3.07 7.57 -0.78
C LEU A 136 -1.99 7.91 -1.82
N PRO A 137 -1.00 7.06 -2.10
CA PRO A 137 -0.05 7.35 -3.18
C PRO A 137 -0.70 7.30 -4.57
N LEU A 138 -1.78 6.53 -4.77
CA LEU A 138 -2.58 6.64 -5.99
C LEU A 138 -3.24 8.02 -6.09
N SER A 139 -3.82 8.53 -5.00
CA SER A 139 -4.35 9.89 -4.97
C SER A 139 -3.27 10.96 -5.20
N MET A 140 -2.08 10.81 -4.60
CA MET A 140 -0.93 11.67 -4.87
C MET A 140 -0.63 11.75 -6.37
N LEU A 141 -0.49 10.61 -7.04
CA LEU A 141 -0.21 10.58 -8.49
C LEU A 141 -1.40 11.07 -9.34
N ALA A 142 -2.63 10.93 -8.88
CA ALA A 142 -3.80 11.46 -9.56
C ALA A 142 -3.87 13.00 -9.56
N HIS A 143 -3.13 13.66 -8.65
CA HIS A 143 -3.22 15.10 -8.43
C HIS A 143 -1.87 15.81 -8.55
N LEU A 144 -0.96 15.29 -9.39
CA LEU A 144 0.34 15.90 -9.63
C LEU A 144 0.25 17.32 -10.18
N ASP A 145 -0.78 17.64 -10.96
CA ASP A 145 -0.96 18.98 -11.52
C ASP A 145 -1.24 20.07 -10.47
N ASN A 146 -1.50 19.68 -9.22
CA ASN A 146 -1.58 20.62 -8.10
C ASN A 146 -0.21 21.05 -7.56
N LEU A 147 0.87 20.42 -8.01
CA LEU A 147 2.23 20.74 -7.59
C LEU A 147 2.81 21.88 -8.41
N SER A 148 3.63 22.70 -7.75
CA SER A 148 4.41 23.73 -8.45
C SER A 148 5.42 23.10 -9.40
N ASP A 149 5.88 23.83 -10.43
CA ASP A 149 6.93 23.35 -11.32
C ASP A 149 8.24 23.04 -10.56
N GLU A 150 8.53 23.77 -9.49
CA GLU A 150 9.67 23.52 -8.60
C GLU A 150 9.56 22.14 -7.93
N ASP A 151 8.40 21.84 -7.33
CA ASP A 151 8.15 20.57 -6.66
C ASP A 151 8.12 19.39 -7.66
N GLN A 152 7.51 19.60 -8.83
CA GLN A 152 7.48 18.63 -9.93
C GLN A 152 8.91 18.28 -10.38
N ASN A 153 9.76 19.28 -10.55
CA ASN A 153 11.16 19.09 -10.94
C ASN A 153 11.96 18.41 -9.84
N LEU A 154 11.72 18.77 -8.56
CA LEU A 154 12.38 18.12 -7.43
C LEU A 154 12.03 16.63 -7.39
N PHE A 155 10.75 16.28 -7.44
CA PHE A 155 10.35 14.87 -7.50
C PHE A 155 10.94 14.15 -8.69
N ASN A 156 10.98 14.77 -9.87
CA ASN A 156 11.55 14.15 -11.07
C ASN A 156 13.04 13.76 -10.91
N VAL A 157 13.76 14.34 -9.93
CA VAL A 157 15.14 13.97 -9.59
C VAL A 157 15.22 12.79 -8.62
N TYR A 158 14.20 12.59 -7.77
CA TYR A 158 14.26 11.63 -6.67
C TYR A 158 13.32 10.44 -6.83
N ILE A 159 12.07 10.64 -7.24
CA ILE A 159 11.06 9.59 -7.21
C ILE A 159 11.34 8.53 -8.27
N ARG A 160 11.38 7.25 -7.89
CA ARG A 160 11.76 6.17 -8.84
C ARG A 160 10.70 5.09 -9.00
N THR A 161 10.07 4.69 -7.89
CA THR A 161 9.19 3.52 -7.86
C THR A 161 8.04 3.73 -6.89
N LEU A 162 6.82 3.48 -7.35
CA LEU A 162 5.65 3.28 -6.50
C LEU A 162 5.37 1.77 -6.40
N VAL A 163 5.45 1.21 -5.20
CA VAL A 163 5.10 -0.18 -4.91
C VAL A 163 3.69 -0.21 -4.30
N LEU A 164 2.76 -0.81 -5.05
CA LEU A 164 1.42 -1.08 -4.56
C LEU A 164 1.41 -2.46 -3.92
N PHE A 165 1.62 -2.53 -2.61
CA PHE A 165 1.91 -3.77 -1.90
C PHE A 165 0.64 -4.37 -1.28
N ASP A 166 0.28 -5.56 -1.75
CA ASP A 166 -0.82 -6.37 -1.24
C ASP A 166 -2.14 -5.60 -1.12
N ALA A 167 -2.47 -4.84 -2.16
CA ALA A 167 -3.62 -3.94 -2.19
C ALA A 167 -4.94 -4.71 -2.43
N PRO A 168 -5.98 -4.52 -1.60
CA PRO A 168 -7.30 -5.10 -1.83
C PRO A 168 -8.08 -4.30 -2.89
N PHE A 169 -9.11 -4.91 -3.49
CA PHE A 169 -9.72 -4.43 -4.74
C PHE A 169 -10.38 -3.04 -4.64
N GLN A 170 -10.86 -2.64 -3.47
CA GLN A 170 -11.48 -1.33 -3.23
C GLN A 170 -10.51 -0.17 -3.46
N VAL A 171 -9.21 -0.39 -3.27
CA VAL A 171 -8.14 0.58 -3.57
C VAL A 171 -8.17 1.01 -5.05
N PHE A 172 -8.61 0.11 -5.92
CA PHE A 172 -8.66 0.32 -7.36
C PHE A 172 -10.03 0.78 -7.86
N GLY A 173 -10.97 1.00 -6.94
CA GLY A 173 -12.36 1.34 -7.28
C GLY A 173 -13.11 0.21 -7.99
N ILE A 174 -12.68 -1.04 -7.77
CA ILE A 174 -13.35 -2.22 -8.30
C ILE A 174 -14.64 -2.43 -7.51
N ALA A 175 -15.72 -2.78 -8.19
CA ALA A 175 -17.00 -3.06 -7.56
C ALA A 175 -16.90 -4.26 -6.62
N TYR A 176 -17.58 -4.18 -5.47
CA TYR A 176 -17.61 -5.24 -4.48
C TYR A 176 -18.23 -6.52 -5.04
N PRO A 177 -17.48 -7.66 -5.08
CA PRO A 177 -18.07 -8.97 -5.34
C PRO A 177 -19.10 -9.34 -4.28
N SER A 178 -19.96 -10.33 -4.51
CA SER A 178 -20.84 -10.82 -3.44
C SER A 178 -20.03 -11.39 -2.26
N LEU A 179 -20.63 -11.51 -1.08
CA LEU A 179 -19.97 -12.14 0.07
C LEU A 179 -19.67 -13.64 -0.18
N GLU A 180 -20.46 -14.28 -1.03
CA GLU A 180 -20.27 -15.67 -1.46
C GLU A 180 -19.08 -15.82 -2.42
N GLU A 181 -18.87 -14.84 -3.30
CA GLU A 181 -17.72 -14.81 -4.20
C GLU A 181 -16.42 -14.50 -3.43
N LEU A 182 -16.50 -13.54 -2.50
CA LEU A 182 -15.34 -12.99 -1.82
C LEU A 182 -15.69 -12.61 -0.37
N TYR A 183 -15.45 -13.55 0.54
CA TYR A 183 -15.72 -13.37 1.96
C TYR A 183 -14.86 -12.27 2.59
N ASN A 184 -15.48 -11.39 3.38
CA ASN A 184 -14.79 -10.42 4.24
C ASN A 184 -15.61 -10.19 5.52
N PRO A 185 -15.03 -10.38 6.72
CA PRO A 185 -15.76 -10.29 7.98
C PRO A 185 -16.29 -8.88 8.29
N LEU A 186 -15.73 -7.81 7.72
CA LEU A 186 -16.28 -6.46 7.89
C LEU A 186 -17.63 -6.29 7.18
N ARG A 187 -17.85 -7.05 6.09
CA ARG A 187 -19.05 -7.02 5.26
C ARG A 187 -20.10 -8.07 5.68
N ASP A 188 -19.73 -8.99 6.56
CA ASP A 188 -20.63 -10.00 7.09
C ASP A 188 -21.55 -9.40 8.16
N HIS A 189 -22.84 -9.27 7.83
CA HIS A 189 -23.85 -8.73 8.73
C HIS A 189 -24.25 -9.69 9.86
N SER A 190 -23.85 -10.97 9.79
CA SER A 190 -24.09 -11.93 10.88
C SER A 190 -23.11 -11.75 12.05
N ILE A 191 -21.98 -11.06 11.83
CA ILE A 191 -21.00 -10.77 12.87
C ILE A 191 -21.42 -9.50 13.64
N PRO A 192 -21.56 -9.57 14.98
CA PRO A 192 -21.83 -8.39 15.80
C PRO A 192 -20.78 -7.31 15.60
N ALA A 193 -21.19 -6.04 15.57
CA ALA A 193 -20.31 -4.91 15.24
C ALA A 193 -19.07 -4.84 16.16
N GLU A 194 -19.25 -5.12 17.44
CA GLU A 194 -18.20 -5.15 18.45
C GLU A 194 -17.17 -6.27 18.24
N LYS A 195 -17.50 -7.31 17.48
CA LYS A 195 -16.60 -8.44 17.17
C LYS A 195 -15.95 -8.32 15.79
N LYS A 196 -16.39 -7.38 14.95
CA LYS A 196 -15.90 -7.26 13.57
C LYS A 196 -14.41 -6.95 13.51
N ALA A 197 -13.91 -6.05 14.34
CA ALA A 197 -12.49 -5.66 14.33
C ALA A 197 -11.57 -6.83 14.70
N GLU A 198 -11.93 -7.60 15.73
CA GLU A 198 -11.19 -8.80 16.15
C GLU A 198 -11.23 -9.89 15.06
N LYS A 199 -12.42 -10.20 14.54
CA LYS A 199 -12.59 -11.18 13.45
C LYS A 199 -11.85 -10.78 12.19
N PHE A 200 -11.86 -9.49 11.85
CA PHE A 200 -11.10 -8.97 10.73
C PHE A 200 -9.60 -9.09 10.96
N ALA A 201 -9.07 -8.77 12.15
CA ALA A 201 -7.65 -8.89 12.44
C ALA A 201 -7.13 -10.33 12.35
N ASP A 202 -7.90 -11.30 12.83
CA ASP A 202 -7.58 -12.73 12.70
C ASP A 202 -7.60 -13.17 11.23
N TRP A 203 -8.67 -12.85 10.50
CA TRP A 203 -8.83 -13.18 9.08
C TRP A 203 -7.75 -12.53 8.19
N VAL A 204 -7.51 -11.23 8.35
CA VAL A 204 -6.60 -10.44 7.50
C VAL A 204 -5.15 -10.85 7.70
N SER A 205 -4.80 -11.37 8.88
CA SER A 205 -3.45 -11.85 9.19
C SER A 205 -3.24 -13.34 8.96
N GLY A 206 -4.29 -14.06 8.54
CA GLY A 206 -4.23 -15.48 8.23
C GLY A 206 -3.41 -15.81 6.99
N TYR A 207 -3.03 -17.08 6.89
CA TYR A 207 -2.42 -17.67 5.70
C TYR A 207 -3.50 -18.41 4.90
N PHE A 208 -3.57 -18.18 3.60
CA PHE A 208 -4.57 -18.75 2.71
C PHE A 208 -3.93 -19.73 1.72
N ALA A 209 -4.62 -20.83 1.43
CA ALA A 209 -4.16 -21.85 0.49
C ALA A 209 -4.96 -21.78 -0.81
N HIS A 210 -4.66 -20.79 -1.66
CA HIS A 210 -5.24 -20.72 -3.00
C HIS A 210 -4.76 -21.88 -3.89
N SER A 211 -5.55 -22.25 -4.90
CA SER A 211 -5.19 -23.33 -5.80
C SER A 211 -3.96 -22.98 -6.66
N THR A 212 -3.09 -23.96 -6.88
CA THR A 212 -1.85 -23.77 -7.66
C THR A 212 -2.11 -23.35 -9.09
N GLN A 213 -3.24 -23.77 -9.66
CA GLN A 213 -3.70 -23.36 -10.99
C GLN A 213 -3.93 -21.85 -11.04
N ILE A 214 -4.68 -21.28 -10.09
CA ILE A 214 -4.93 -19.83 -10.02
C ILE A 214 -3.64 -19.07 -9.81
N LEU A 215 -2.81 -19.51 -8.86
CA LEU A 215 -1.53 -18.86 -8.58
C LEU A 215 -0.61 -18.81 -9.81
N SER A 216 -0.57 -19.89 -10.60
CA SER A 216 0.19 -19.97 -11.85
C SER A 216 -0.41 -19.10 -12.96
N SER A 217 -1.73 -19.07 -13.06
CA SER A 217 -2.45 -18.24 -14.02
C SER A 217 -2.30 -16.74 -13.75
N LEU A 218 -2.35 -16.32 -12.48
CA LEU A 218 -2.05 -14.94 -12.08
C LEU A 218 -0.60 -14.57 -12.36
N SER A 219 0.33 -15.47 -12.08
CA SER A 219 1.76 -15.23 -12.34
C SER A 219 2.08 -15.08 -13.84
N SER A 220 1.42 -15.85 -14.69
CA SER A 220 1.55 -15.77 -16.15
C SER A 220 0.67 -14.68 -16.78
N LEU A 221 -0.12 -13.97 -15.97
CA LEU A 221 -1.16 -13.04 -16.42
C LEU A 221 -2.10 -13.69 -17.44
N SER A 222 -2.31 -15.00 -17.40
CA SER A 222 -3.32 -15.66 -18.25
C SER A 222 -4.71 -15.22 -17.80
N LEU A 223 -5.58 -14.88 -18.75
CA LEU A 223 -6.94 -14.46 -18.42
C LEU A 223 -7.78 -15.69 -18.06
N LEU A 224 -7.99 -15.87 -16.76
CA LEU A 224 -9.04 -16.74 -16.24
C LEU A 224 -10.40 -16.10 -16.47
N THR A 225 -11.46 -16.90 -16.50
CA THR A 225 -12.82 -16.40 -16.28
C THR A 225 -13.01 -16.06 -14.79
N ARG A 226 -14.03 -15.25 -14.51
CA ARG A 226 -14.42 -14.90 -13.12
C ARG A 226 -14.74 -16.15 -12.30
N GLU A 227 -15.47 -17.10 -12.90
CA GLU A 227 -15.84 -18.37 -12.27
C GLU A 227 -14.61 -19.23 -11.93
N GLU A 228 -13.70 -19.40 -12.90
CA GLU A 228 -12.45 -20.14 -12.66
C GLU A 228 -11.66 -19.51 -11.52
N LEU A 229 -11.51 -18.17 -11.52
CA LEU A 229 -10.80 -17.47 -10.46
C LEU A 229 -11.39 -17.78 -9.07
N PHE A 230 -12.67 -17.52 -8.87
CA PHE A 230 -13.28 -17.70 -7.55
C PHE A 230 -13.31 -19.16 -7.09
N SER A 231 -13.40 -20.12 -8.02
CA SER A 231 -13.34 -21.54 -7.68
C SER A 231 -12.00 -21.97 -7.08
N GLY A 232 -10.91 -21.26 -7.36
CA GLY A 232 -9.58 -21.56 -6.83
C GLY A 232 -9.10 -20.62 -5.73
N LEU A 233 -9.84 -19.54 -5.40
CA LEU A 233 -9.51 -18.67 -4.28
C LEU A 233 -10.04 -19.27 -2.96
N ALA A 234 -9.11 -19.61 -2.06
CA ALA A 234 -9.45 -19.91 -0.66
C ALA A 234 -10.23 -18.75 -0.01
N GLN A 235 -11.41 -19.06 0.51
CA GLN A 235 -12.32 -18.07 1.13
C GLN A 235 -11.99 -17.81 2.61
N THR A 236 -11.33 -18.76 3.27
CA THR A 236 -10.92 -18.66 4.68
C THR A 236 -9.43 -18.98 4.82
N PRO A 237 -8.79 -18.49 5.89
CA PRO A 237 -7.46 -18.94 6.26
C PRO A 237 -7.40 -20.46 6.47
N LEU A 238 -6.19 -21.00 6.49
CA LEU A 238 -5.90 -22.38 6.88
C LEU A 238 -6.56 -22.70 8.23
N SER A 239 -7.31 -23.80 8.29
CA SER A 239 -8.04 -24.20 9.50
C SER A 239 -7.17 -24.87 10.57
N ASP A 240 -6.09 -25.53 10.16
CA ASP A 240 -5.09 -26.17 11.04
C ASP A 240 -3.68 -25.89 10.49
N PRO A 241 -3.21 -24.63 10.55
CA PRO A 241 -1.91 -24.27 10.03
C PRO A 241 -0.78 -24.76 10.93
N PRO A 242 0.41 -25.06 10.38
CA PRO A 242 1.60 -25.23 11.21
C PRO A 242 1.89 -23.93 11.98
N PRO A 243 2.67 -23.97 13.08
CA PRO A 243 2.91 -22.82 13.95
C PRO A 243 3.36 -21.55 13.21
N GLU A 244 4.23 -21.69 12.20
CA GLU A 244 4.72 -20.59 11.37
C GLU A 244 3.65 -19.92 10.49
N HIS A 245 2.53 -20.60 10.23
CA HIS A 245 1.40 -20.10 9.44
C HIS A 245 0.15 -19.82 10.29
N LEU A 246 0.27 -19.82 11.62
CA LEU A 246 -0.75 -19.20 12.46
C LEU A 246 -0.92 -17.72 12.04
N PRO A 247 -2.14 -17.17 12.12
CA PRO A 247 -2.38 -15.75 11.83
C PRO A 247 -1.34 -14.87 12.52
N THR A 248 -0.77 -13.91 11.80
CA THR A 248 0.35 -13.10 12.30
C THR A 248 0.05 -12.52 13.67
N ILE A 249 -1.18 -12.03 13.88
CA ILE A 249 -1.59 -11.43 15.13
C ILE A 249 -1.64 -12.44 16.29
N ALA A 250 -1.96 -13.70 16.03
CA ALA A 250 -1.97 -14.75 17.05
C ALA A 250 -0.56 -15.09 17.55
N ARG A 251 0.48 -14.70 16.79
CA ARG A 251 1.89 -14.86 17.17
C ARG A 251 2.51 -13.60 17.76
N MET A 252 1.75 -12.52 17.88
CA MET A 252 2.20 -11.28 18.53
C MET A 252 1.88 -11.33 20.02
N SER A 253 2.78 -10.79 20.83
CA SER A 253 2.47 -10.46 22.23
C SER A 253 1.50 -9.28 22.30
N SER A 254 0.79 -9.14 23.42
CA SER A 254 -0.12 -7.99 23.63
C SER A 254 0.59 -6.65 23.47
N ALA A 255 1.82 -6.51 23.95
CA ALA A 255 2.62 -5.30 23.81
C ALA A 255 2.98 -4.99 22.34
N GLU A 256 3.21 -6.01 21.52
CA GLU A 256 3.45 -5.82 20.08
C GLU A 256 2.19 -5.38 19.36
N ILE A 257 1.03 -5.94 19.72
CA ILE A 257 -0.26 -5.53 19.16
C ILE A 257 -0.54 -4.08 19.54
N GLU A 258 -0.46 -3.73 20.84
CA GLU A 258 -0.66 -2.36 21.33
C GLU A 258 0.32 -1.37 20.69
N GLY A 259 1.55 -1.80 20.38
CA GLY A 259 2.58 -0.96 19.78
C GLY A 259 2.48 -0.80 18.26
N THR A 260 1.55 -1.50 17.59
CA THR A 260 1.46 -1.53 16.12
C THR A 260 0.05 -1.41 15.56
N ALA A 261 -0.98 -1.61 16.37
CA ALA A 261 -2.38 -1.56 15.98
C ALA A 261 -3.17 -0.54 16.80
N ASP A 262 -4.09 0.16 16.14
CA ASP A 262 -5.02 1.11 16.75
C ASP A 262 -6.47 0.66 16.50
N TYR A 263 -6.91 -0.31 17.30
CA TYR A 263 -8.27 -0.85 17.25
C TYR A 263 -9.35 0.16 17.67
N ALA A 264 -8.98 1.20 18.41
CA ALA A 264 -9.92 2.20 18.91
C ALA A 264 -10.06 3.38 17.93
N GLY A 265 -8.94 3.84 17.36
CA GLY A 265 -8.90 4.97 16.45
C GLY A 265 -9.25 4.61 15.01
N ALA A 266 -8.81 3.47 14.48
CA ALA A 266 -9.05 3.11 13.08
C ALA A 266 -10.55 3.07 12.69
N PRO A 267 -11.48 2.56 13.54
CA PRO A 267 -12.92 2.60 13.24
C PRO A 267 -13.50 4.01 13.07
N ARG A 268 -12.89 5.04 13.70
CA ARG A 268 -13.36 6.42 13.59
C ARG A 268 -13.12 7.00 12.20
N SER A 269 -12.08 6.54 11.50
CA SER A 269 -11.63 7.18 10.26
C SER A 269 -11.24 6.19 9.16
N HIS A 270 -10.19 5.39 9.35
CA HIS A 270 -9.63 4.54 8.28
C HIS A 270 -10.51 3.35 7.89
N VAL A 271 -11.43 2.92 8.75
CA VAL A 271 -12.49 1.97 8.34
C VAL A 271 -13.48 2.65 7.40
N HIS A 272 -13.89 3.89 7.67
CA HIS A 272 -14.77 4.63 6.76
C HIS A 272 -14.05 5.10 5.49
N LEU A 273 -12.74 5.34 5.55
CA LEU A 273 -11.93 5.65 4.37
C LEU A 273 -12.02 4.55 3.32
N VAL A 274 -12.02 3.27 3.73
CA VAL A 274 -12.16 2.15 2.79
C VAL A 274 -13.59 1.95 2.26
N GLU A 275 -14.58 2.59 2.89
CA GLU A 275 -15.99 2.58 2.50
C GLU A 275 -16.36 3.74 1.56
N ILE A 276 -15.45 4.68 1.30
CA ILE A 276 -15.65 5.75 0.32
C ILE A 276 -16.07 5.17 -1.04
N ALA A 277 -16.91 5.92 -1.76
CA ALA A 277 -17.43 5.55 -3.06
C ALA A 277 -16.33 5.01 -4.01
N PRO A 278 -16.47 3.78 -4.55
CA PRO A 278 -15.46 3.18 -5.43
C PRO A 278 -15.10 4.03 -6.66
N THR A 279 -16.02 4.87 -7.12
CA THR A 279 -15.82 5.83 -8.22
C THR A 279 -14.72 6.84 -7.95
N VAL A 280 -14.52 7.25 -6.69
CA VAL A 280 -13.40 8.12 -6.27
C VAL A 280 -12.07 7.42 -6.52
N PHE A 281 -11.92 6.18 -6.04
CA PHE A 281 -10.71 5.40 -6.21
C PHE A 281 -10.47 4.99 -7.66
N ALA A 282 -11.52 4.66 -8.41
CA ALA A 282 -11.42 4.35 -9.84
C ALA A 282 -10.95 5.58 -10.65
N THR A 283 -11.39 6.78 -10.27
CA THR A 283 -10.94 8.04 -10.88
C THR A 283 -9.46 8.28 -10.58
N ASN A 284 -9.05 8.13 -9.33
CA ASN A 284 -7.64 8.28 -8.95
C ASN A 284 -6.73 7.26 -9.64
N LEU A 285 -7.14 5.99 -9.73
CA LEU A 285 -6.39 4.95 -10.43
C LEU A 285 -6.16 5.30 -11.90
N ARG A 286 -7.23 5.72 -12.60
CA ARG A 286 -7.15 6.11 -14.02
C ARG A 286 -6.23 7.31 -14.22
N ALA A 287 -6.31 8.33 -13.37
CA ALA A 287 -5.42 9.48 -13.47
C ALA A 287 -3.97 9.10 -13.16
N ALA A 288 -3.73 8.38 -12.06
CA ALA A 288 -2.39 8.01 -11.58
C ALA A 288 -1.61 7.11 -12.55
N LEU A 289 -2.28 6.12 -13.14
CA LEU A 289 -1.64 5.11 -13.98
C LEU A 289 -1.90 5.33 -15.48
N GLY A 290 -2.94 6.06 -15.84
CA GLY A 290 -3.28 6.35 -17.24
C GLY A 290 -2.44 7.47 -17.85
N ASP A 291 -1.82 8.33 -17.04
CA ASP A 291 -0.93 9.38 -17.50
C ASP A 291 0.53 9.09 -17.11
N ALA A 292 1.41 9.07 -18.12
CA ALA A 292 2.87 8.93 -17.97
C ALA A 292 3.65 10.19 -18.38
N THR A 293 2.98 11.28 -18.71
CA THR A 293 3.62 12.54 -19.15
C THR A 293 4.42 13.17 -18.02
N ARG A 294 3.91 13.10 -16.78
CA ARG A 294 4.61 13.49 -15.56
C ARG A 294 5.42 12.32 -15.01
N TRP A 295 6.69 12.60 -14.73
CA TRP A 295 7.68 11.65 -14.22
C TRP A 295 7.70 10.36 -15.06
N PRO A 296 8.12 10.44 -16.34
CA PRO A 296 8.05 9.30 -17.27
C PRO A 296 8.94 8.12 -16.86
N HIS A 297 9.92 8.34 -15.97
CA HIS A 297 10.77 7.30 -15.41
C HIS A 297 10.15 6.59 -14.20
N LEU A 298 9.14 7.19 -13.55
CA LEU A 298 8.48 6.59 -12.40
C LEU A 298 7.71 5.35 -12.84
N ARG A 299 8.15 4.20 -12.32
CA ARG A 299 7.49 2.92 -12.51
C ARG A 299 6.58 2.55 -11.34
N THR A 300 5.52 1.84 -11.63
CA THR A 300 4.64 1.27 -10.63
C THR A 300 4.84 -0.24 -10.58
N VAL A 301 4.97 -0.82 -9.40
CA VAL A 301 5.05 -2.26 -9.19
C VAL A 301 3.91 -2.69 -8.28
N ILE A 302 3.00 -3.49 -8.81
CA ILE A 302 1.96 -4.14 -8.01
C ILE A 302 2.55 -5.42 -7.45
N VAL A 303 2.56 -5.55 -6.13
CA VAL A 303 2.99 -6.77 -5.44
C VAL A 303 1.76 -7.42 -4.84
N TRP A 304 1.60 -8.72 -5.07
CA TRP A 304 0.60 -9.53 -4.39
C TRP A 304 1.27 -10.75 -3.76
N CYS A 305 0.84 -11.11 -2.56
CA CYS A 305 1.36 -12.21 -1.76
C CYS A 305 0.45 -13.43 -1.94
N ASP A 306 1.03 -14.58 -2.25
CA ASP A 306 0.27 -15.74 -2.75
C ASP A 306 -0.41 -16.59 -1.69
N GLN A 307 -0.12 -16.35 -0.42
CA GLN A 307 -0.83 -16.90 0.74
C GLN A 307 -1.60 -15.81 1.50
N SER A 308 -1.80 -14.64 0.89
CA SER A 308 -2.62 -13.56 1.43
C SER A 308 -4.11 -13.81 1.18
N LEU A 309 -4.94 -12.91 1.70
CA LEU A 309 -6.39 -12.97 1.53
C LEU A 309 -6.82 -12.92 0.05
N ASN A 310 -7.92 -13.63 -0.23
CA ASN A 310 -8.55 -13.73 -1.55
C ASN A 310 -8.78 -12.37 -2.23
N GLU A 311 -9.07 -11.31 -1.48
CA GLU A 311 -9.33 -9.98 -2.04
C GLU A 311 -8.12 -9.41 -2.78
N VAL A 312 -6.89 -9.70 -2.34
CA VAL A 312 -5.68 -9.19 -2.98
C VAL A 312 -5.37 -9.93 -4.26
N ALA A 313 -5.53 -11.26 -4.26
CA ALA A 313 -5.38 -12.06 -5.48
C ALA A 313 -6.42 -11.65 -6.55
N PHE A 314 -7.66 -11.42 -6.13
CA PHE A 314 -8.72 -10.87 -6.99
C PHE A 314 -8.37 -9.47 -7.52
N ALA A 315 -7.88 -8.57 -6.65
CA ALA A 315 -7.48 -7.22 -7.04
C ALA A 315 -6.35 -7.22 -8.08
N ALA A 316 -5.33 -8.05 -7.88
CA ALA A 316 -4.22 -8.19 -8.81
C ALA A 316 -4.70 -8.72 -10.18
N TRP A 317 -5.62 -9.70 -10.19
CA TRP A 317 -6.21 -10.23 -11.41
C TRP A 317 -7.02 -9.18 -12.19
N GLU A 318 -7.95 -8.49 -11.52
CA GLU A 318 -8.78 -7.46 -12.14
C GLU A 318 -7.93 -6.32 -12.69
N LEU A 319 -6.95 -5.84 -11.90
CA LEU A 319 -6.07 -4.76 -12.32
C LEU A 319 -5.20 -5.19 -13.52
N ALA A 320 -4.68 -6.41 -13.55
CA ALA A 320 -4.01 -6.95 -14.73
C ALA A 320 -4.92 -6.93 -15.96
N GLY A 321 -6.19 -7.34 -15.80
CA GLY A 321 -7.20 -7.27 -16.85
C GLY A 321 -7.47 -5.84 -17.33
N MET A 322 -7.60 -4.89 -16.40
CA MET A 322 -7.78 -3.46 -16.70
C MET A 322 -6.61 -2.91 -17.50
N LEU A 323 -5.38 -3.14 -17.05
CA LEU A 323 -4.16 -2.62 -17.69
C LEU A 323 -3.93 -3.17 -19.11
N LYS A 324 -4.41 -4.38 -19.41
CA LYS A 324 -4.41 -4.94 -20.76
C LYS A 324 -5.40 -4.27 -21.71
N ARG A 325 -6.48 -3.69 -21.17
CA ARG A 325 -7.50 -2.97 -21.95
C ARG A 325 -7.15 -1.50 -22.15
N TRP A 326 -6.20 -0.97 -21.39
CA TRP A 326 -5.74 0.41 -21.53
C TRP A 326 -4.76 0.53 -22.70
N SER A 327 -4.63 1.75 -23.24
CA SER A 327 -3.66 2.04 -24.29
C SER A 327 -2.21 1.87 -23.78
N ASP A 328 -1.26 1.72 -24.71
CA ASP A 328 0.17 1.64 -24.38
C ASP A 328 0.74 2.98 -23.87
N VAL A 329 0.03 4.10 -24.09
CA VAL A 329 0.37 5.43 -23.58
C VAL A 329 -0.13 5.53 -22.14
N ARG A 330 0.50 4.77 -21.24
CA ARG A 330 0.19 4.73 -19.81
C ARG A 330 1.46 4.56 -18.99
N ARG A 331 1.37 4.77 -17.67
CA ARG A 331 2.50 4.54 -16.77
C ARG A 331 2.96 3.09 -16.85
N LYS A 332 4.28 2.87 -16.79
CA LYS A 332 4.84 1.51 -16.76
C LYS A 332 4.41 0.84 -15.46
N VAL A 333 3.68 -0.27 -15.59
CA VAL A 333 3.22 -1.09 -14.47
C VAL A 333 3.75 -2.51 -14.60
N GLU A 334 4.43 -2.99 -13.56
CA GLU A 334 4.83 -4.38 -13.41
C GLU A 334 3.98 -5.06 -12.34
N ILE A 335 3.69 -6.35 -12.50
CA ILE A 335 2.99 -7.15 -11.50
C ILE A 335 3.95 -8.25 -11.03
N LYS A 336 4.17 -8.32 -9.72
CA LYS A 336 5.10 -9.25 -9.08
C LYS A 336 4.37 -10.04 -8.00
N ARG A 337 4.67 -11.34 -7.94
CA ARG A 337 4.20 -12.24 -6.89
C ARG A 337 5.26 -12.35 -5.81
N MET A 338 4.87 -12.21 -4.55
CA MET A 338 5.69 -12.61 -3.41
C MET A 338 5.26 -14.01 -2.96
N VAL A 339 6.17 -14.98 -3.09
CA VAL A 339 5.88 -16.39 -2.83
C VAL A 339 6.02 -16.72 -1.35
N GLY A 340 5.08 -17.49 -0.81
CA GLY A 340 5.07 -17.94 0.59
C GLY A 340 4.67 -16.85 1.59
N ALA A 341 4.10 -15.74 1.12
CA ALA A 341 3.78 -14.58 1.93
C ALA A 341 2.27 -14.47 2.16
N ASN A 342 1.86 -14.19 3.40
CA ASN A 342 0.51 -13.73 3.72
C ASN A 342 0.41 -12.19 3.53
N HIS A 343 -0.56 -11.55 4.18
CA HIS A 343 -0.72 -10.10 4.13
C HIS A 343 0.33 -9.31 4.95
N PHE A 344 1.11 -9.96 5.83
CA PHE A 344 2.06 -9.32 6.77
C PHE A 344 3.51 -9.81 6.60
N PRO A 345 4.06 -9.93 5.38
CA PRO A 345 5.40 -10.49 5.21
C PRO A 345 6.47 -9.60 5.85
N HIS A 346 6.23 -8.29 5.94
CA HIS A 346 7.10 -7.33 6.63
C HIS A 346 7.24 -7.60 8.14
N TRP A 347 6.30 -8.33 8.74
CA TRP A 347 6.35 -8.75 10.15
C TRP A 347 6.88 -10.17 10.32
N ASP A 348 6.40 -11.10 9.47
CA ASP A 348 6.66 -12.53 9.59
C ASP A 348 7.98 -12.98 8.96
N GLN A 349 8.37 -12.31 7.88
CA GLN A 349 9.57 -12.60 7.11
C GLN A 349 10.29 -11.29 6.74
N PRO A 350 10.71 -10.48 7.73
CA PRO A 350 11.19 -9.12 7.50
C PRO A 350 12.41 -9.06 6.57
N GLU A 351 13.39 -9.95 6.74
CA GLU A 351 14.57 -10.00 5.86
C GLU A 351 14.22 -10.38 4.42
N VAL A 352 13.38 -11.41 4.25
CA VAL A 352 12.91 -11.86 2.93
C VAL A 352 12.16 -10.73 2.23
N THR A 353 11.36 -9.97 2.98
CA THR A 353 10.64 -8.81 2.47
C THR A 353 11.59 -7.70 2.04
N VAL A 354 12.57 -7.33 2.86
CA VAL A 354 13.57 -6.30 2.50
C VAL A 354 14.35 -6.71 1.26
N LYS A 355 14.80 -7.97 1.18
CA LYS A 355 15.49 -8.51 -0.01
C LYS A 355 14.62 -8.39 -1.26
N PHE A 356 13.38 -8.85 -1.18
CA PHE A 356 12.43 -8.77 -2.29
C PHE A 356 12.19 -7.32 -2.74
N LEU A 357 12.02 -6.41 -1.78
CA LEU A 357 11.82 -4.99 -2.07
C LEU A 357 13.05 -4.38 -2.74
N ALA A 358 14.26 -4.68 -2.26
CA ALA A 358 15.51 -4.21 -2.86
C ALA A 358 15.69 -4.66 -4.32
N ASP A 359 15.22 -5.87 -4.66
CA ASP A 359 15.28 -6.40 -6.02
C ASP A 359 14.28 -5.74 -6.97
N ILE A 360 13.13 -5.26 -6.46
CA ILE A 360 12.07 -4.69 -7.27
C ILE A 360 12.02 -3.17 -7.28
N ILE A 361 12.80 -2.43 -6.50
CA ILE A 361 12.75 -0.95 -6.45
C ILE A 361 13.83 -0.24 -7.22
#